data_AF-A0A821AB57-F1
#
_entry.id   AF-A0A821AB57-F1
#
_cell.length_a   1.000
_cell.length_b   1.000
_cell.length_c   1.000
_cell.angle_alpha   90.00
_cell.angle_beta   90.00
_cell.angle_gamma   90.00
#
_symmetry.space_group_name_H-M   'P 1'
#
loop_
_entity.id
_entity.type
_entity.pdbx_description
1 polymer ?
#
loop_
_entity_poly.entity_id
_entity_poly.type
_entity_poly.pdbx_seq_one_letter_code
_entity_poly.pdbx_strand_id
1 'polypeptide(L)'
;MSNSASSSTTLGCSTRKPNSWHGKCSICSQGVADTYGTTSNFVRHMKTKHESEYEEWLAKKNVNLDTKQRNIDDMIKQKTSKYLSINPRQVKLTESIIKDLIIECGIPLSLVEQNGFKNFMEIVDPMYSLLSRRQITRDKLPKLHDNMITKLKVLCNNVEHVSVTLDLWSDRRLRSYIGITLHTFVDGELRSY
;
A
#
# COMPACT_ATOMS: atom_id res chain seq x y z
N MET A 1 -57.18 4.54 -59.77
CA MET A 1 -56.02 4.20 -60.62
C MET A 1 -54.75 4.55 -59.85
N SER A 2 -53.82 3.59 -59.79
CA SER A 2 -52.35 3.74 -59.60
C SER A 2 -51.85 4.52 -58.37
N ASN A 3 -51.28 3.81 -57.37
CA ASN A 3 -49.82 3.62 -57.12
C ASN A 3 -49.20 4.80 -56.35
N SER A 4 -48.26 4.69 -55.40
CA SER A 4 -47.41 3.61 -54.89
C SER A 4 -46.45 4.19 -53.82
N ALA A 5 -45.95 3.31 -52.93
CA ALA A 5 -44.67 3.39 -52.18
C ALA A 5 -44.53 4.48 -51.08
N SER A 6 -43.85 4.29 -49.94
CA SER A 6 -42.88 3.27 -49.53
C SER A 6 -42.63 3.31 -48.00
N SER A 7 -42.64 2.12 -47.41
CA SER A 7 -41.81 1.55 -46.33
C SER A 7 -40.91 2.44 -45.46
N SER A 8 -40.96 2.23 -44.13
CA SER A 8 -39.80 1.67 -43.41
C SER A 8 -40.21 1.06 -42.07
N THR A 9 -40.03 -0.25 -41.98
CA THR A 9 -40.11 -1.06 -40.77
C THR A 9 -38.81 -0.90 -39.98
N THR A 10 -38.89 -0.59 -38.70
CA THR A 10 -37.85 -1.02 -37.74
C THR A 10 -38.50 -1.79 -36.61
N LEU A 11 -38.29 -3.11 -36.67
CA LEU A 11 -38.49 -4.06 -35.58
C LEU A 11 -37.48 -3.74 -34.47
N GLY A 12 -37.97 -3.44 -33.26
CA GLY A 12 -37.16 -3.30 -32.04
C GLY A 12 -37.47 -4.43 -31.06
N CYS A 13 -36.67 -5.48 -31.13
CA CYS A 13 -36.75 -6.73 -30.38
C CYS A 13 -36.83 -6.55 -28.85
N SER A 14 -37.94 -6.98 -28.22
CA SER A 14 -38.02 -7.18 -26.76
C SER A 14 -37.27 -8.46 -26.40
N THR A 15 -35.94 -8.35 -26.28
CA THR A 15 -35.12 -9.42 -25.71
C THR A 15 -35.35 -9.45 -24.21
N ARG A 16 -36.08 -10.46 -23.72
CA ARG A 16 -36.15 -10.75 -22.28
C ARG A 16 -34.72 -11.07 -21.82
N LYS A 17 -34.12 -10.18 -21.04
CA LYS A 17 -32.81 -10.44 -20.41
C LYS A 17 -32.95 -11.65 -19.47
N PRO A 18 -32.07 -12.67 -19.55
CA PRO A 18 -32.08 -13.76 -18.59
C PRO A 18 -31.80 -13.20 -17.18
N ASN A 19 -32.56 -13.66 -16.18
CA ASN A 19 -32.55 -13.18 -14.79
C ASN A 19 -32.87 -11.68 -14.61
N SER A 20 -34.05 -11.21 -15.04
CA SER A 20 -34.58 -9.91 -14.61
C SER A 20 -35.56 -10.06 -13.45
N TRP A 21 -35.47 -9.15 -12.48
CA TRP A 21 -36.44 -9.00 -11.40
C TRP A 21 -37.20 -7.69 -11.58
N HIS A 22 -38.49 -7.72 -11.24
CA HIS A 22 -39.41 -6.61 -11.45
C HIS A 22 -39.99 -6.19 -10.11
N GLY A 23 -40.00 -4.89 -9.84
CA GLY A 23 -40.59 -4.31 -8.64
C GLY A 23 -41.53 -3.17 -9.01
N LYS A 24 -42.58 -2.98 -8.21
CA LYS A 24 -43.51 -1.86 -8.35
C LYS A 24 -43.11 -0.76 -7.37
N CYS A 25 -42.92 0.47 -7.85
CA CYS A 25 -42.64 1.61 -6.97
C CYS A 25 -43.86 1.88 -6.07
N SER A 26 -43.64 2.03 -4.77
CA SER A 26 -44.71 2.30 -3.80
C SER A 26 -45.25 3.73 -3.86
N ILE A 27 -44.50 4.67 -4.45
CA ILE A 27 -44.86 6.09 -4.51
C ILE A 27 -45.67 6.40 -5.78
N CYS A 28 -45.17 6.02 -6.96
CA CYS A 28 -45.87 6.27 -8.24
C CYS A 28 -46.53 5.03 -8.86
N SER A 29 -46.44 3.85 -8.22
CA SER A 29 -46.96 2.59 -8.78
C SER A 29 -46.38 2.16 -10.12
N GLN A 30 -45.33 2.82 -10.64
CA GLN A 30 -44.68 2.45 -11.89
C GLN A 30 -43.86 1.15 -11.72
N GLY A 31 -43.93 0.27 -12.71
CA GLY A 31 -43.11 -0.94 -12.76
C GLY A 31 -41.68 -0.62 -13.17
N VAL A 32 -40.70 -1.13 -12.42
CA VAL A 32 -39.26 -1.00 -12.70
C VAL A 32 -38.66 -2.41 -12.77
N ALA A 33 -37.85 -2.65 -13.79
CA ALA A 33 -37.16 -3.92 -13.99
C ALA A 33 -35.64 -3.71 -13.92
N ASP A 34 -34.93 -4.63 -13.28
CA ASP A 34 -33.47 -4.67 -13.29
C ASP A 34 -32.98 -6.11 -13.41
N THR A 35 -31.68 -6.27 -13.68
CA THR A 35 -31.05 -7.59 -13.66
C THR A 35 -30.90 -8.07 -12.21
N TYR A 36 -31.03 -9.37 -11.99
CA TYR A 36 -30.92 -9.98 -10.67
C TYR A 36 -29.55 -9.64 -10.04
N GLY A 37 -29.57 -9.12 -8.82
CA GLY A 37 -28.36 -8.66 -8.11
C GLY A 37 -27.96 -7.20 -8.35
N THR A 38 -28.67 -6.46 -9.23
CA THR A 38 -28.47 -5.02 -9.44
C THR A 38 -29.70 -4.19 -9.04
N THR A 39 -29.45 -2.96 -8.58
CA THR A 39 -30.49 -2.00 -8.15
C THR A 39 -30.41 -0.67 -8.89
N SER A 40 -29.53 -0.56 -9.89
CA SER A 40 -29.23 0.67 -10.62
C SER A 40 -30.47 1.33 -11.24
N ASN A 41 -31.39 0.54 -11.80
CA ASN A 41 -32.62 1.05 -12.40
C ASN A 41 -33.61 1.56 -11.34
N PHE A 42 -33.68 0.90 -10.18
CA PHE A 42 -34.52 1.35 -9.06
C PHE A 42 -33.98 2.66 -8.46
N VAL A 43 -32.67 2.77 -8.28
CA VAL A 43 -32.02 4.00 -7.80
C VAL A 43 -32.21 5.13 -8.80
N ARG A 44 -32.05 4.86 -10.10
CA ARG A 44 -32.29 5.86 -11.15
C ARG A 44 -33.75 6.30 -11.18
N HIS A 45 -34.69 5.37 -11.01
CA HIS A 45 -36.12 5.70 -10.92
C HIS A 45 -36.39 6.64 -9.74
N MET A 46 -35.86 6.33 -8.55
CA MET A 46 -36.00 7.19 -7.37
C MET A 46 -35.41 8.59 -7.62
N LYS A 47 -34.20 8.68 -8.16
CA LYS A 47 -33.57 9.98 -8.48
C LYS A 47 -34.35 10.84 -9.47
N THR A 48 -35.01 10.21 -10.45
CA THR A 48 -35.61 10.93 -11.59
C THR A 48 -37.10 11.19 -11.44
N LYS A 49 -37.80 10.40 -10.63
CA LYS A 49 -39.25 10.51 -10.41
C LYS A 49 -39.64 10.91 -8.99
N HIS A 50 -38.74 10.71 -8.04
CA HIS A 50 -38.95 10.90 -6.60
C HIS A 50 -37.73 11.57 -5.97
N GLU A 51 -37.31 12.69 -6.56
CA GLU A 51 -36.09 13.41 -6.17
C GLU A 51 -36.13 13.85 -4.70
N SER A 52 -37.26 14.43 -4.26
CA SER A 52 -37.47 14.84 -2.86
C SER A 52 -37.30 13.69 -1.86
N GLU A 53 -37.90 12.55 -2.13
CA GLU A 53 -37.87 11.38 -1.25
C GLU A 53 -36.50 10.69 -1.29
N TYR A 54 -35.81 10.76 -2.44
CA TYR A 54 -34.45 10.27 -2.59
C TYR A 54 -33.43 11.11 -1.79
N GLU A 55 -33.59 12.43 -1.79
CA GLU A 55 -32.75 13.34 -0.99
C GLU A 55 -32.99 13.15 0.51
N GLU A 56 -34.24 13.02 0.94
CA GLU A 56 -34.58 12.74 2.34
C GLU A 56 -33.97 11.40 2.82
N TRP A 57 -34.01 10.37 1.96
CA TRP A 57 -33.36 9.09 2.24
C TRP A 57 -31.83 9.21 2.35
N LEU A 58 -31.18 9.99 1.47
CA LEU A 58 -29.73 10.23 1.55
C LEU A 58 -29.35 10.94 2.86
N ALA A 59 -30.13 11.94 3.28
CA ALA A 59 -29.92 12.64 4.54
C ALA A 59 -30.02 11.68 5.74
N LYS A 60 -31.05 10.82 5.78
CA LYS A 60 -31.23 9.80 6.83
C LYS A 60 -30.15 8.72 6.82
N LYS A 61 -29.63 8.35 5.65
CA LYS A 61 -28.53 7.38 5.50
C LYS A 61 -27.22 7.93 6.07
N ASN A 62 -26.92 9.22 5.85
CA ASN A 62 -25.71 9.85 6.38
C ASN A 62 -25.76 10.01 7.90
N VAL A 63 -26.92 10.31 8.49
CA VAL A 63 -27.08 10.39 9.95
C VAL A 63 -26.94 9.02 10.63
N ASN A 64 -27.45 7.95 10.01
CA ASN A 64 -27.34 6.58 10.54
C ASN A 64 -25.90 6.00 10.50
N LEU A 65 -25.02 6.54 9.65
CA LEU A 65 -23.60 6.14 9.64
C LEU A 65 -22.85 6.63 10.89
N ASP A 66 -23.27 7.74 11.49
CA ASP A 66 -22.68 8.29 12.72
C ASP A 66 -23.20 7.64 14.00
N THR A 67 -24.37 6.98 13.97
CA THR A 67 -25.01 6.41 15.19
C THR A 67 -24.96 4.88 15.28
N LYS A 68 -24.31 4.18 14.33
CA LYS A 68 -24.20 2.73 14.40
C LYS A 68 -23.14 2.33 15.43
N GLN A 69 -23.59 1.96 16.63
CA GLN A 69 -22.74 1.38 17.66
C GLN A 69 -21.99 0.17 17.08
N ARG A 70 -20.65 0.24 17.13
CA ARG A 70 -19.77 -0.82 16.59
C ARG A 70 -19.99 -2.11 17.37
N ASN A 71 -20.00 -3.24 16.67
CA ASN A 71 -20.10 -4.55 17.32
C ASN A 71 -18.86 -4.76 18.21
N ILE A 72 -19.07 -5.32 19.40
CA ILE A 72 -18.00 -5.66 20.35
C ILE A 72 -16.98 -6.60 19.68
N ASP A 73 -17.40 -7.50 18.79
CA ASP A 73 -16.50 -8.36 18.02
C ASP A 73 -15.58 -7.58 17.07
N ASP A 74 -16.05 -6.47 16.50
CA ASP A 74 -15.22 -5.61 15.65
C ASP A 74 -14.22 -4.80 16.49
N MET A 75 -14.56 -4.48 17.75
CA MET A 75 -13.64 -3.85 18.70
C MET A 75 -12.61 -4.83 19.26
N ILE A 76 -12.97 -6.10 19.46
CA ILE A 76 -12.05 -7.16 19.90
C ILE A 76 -11.14 -7.61 18.75
N LYS A 77 -11.61 -7.63 17.49
CA LYS A 77 -10.74 -7.87 16.32
C LYS A 77 -9.75 -6.74 16.05
N GLN A 78 -10.04 -5.52 16.52
CA GLN A 78 -9.09 -4.40 16.46
C GLN A 78 -7.93 -4.49 17.47
N LYS A 79 -7.89 -5.48 18.37
CA LYS A 79 -6.92 -5.55 19.48
C LYS A 79 -5.46 -5.80 19.12
N THR A 80 -5.10 -6.04 17.87
CA THR A 80 -3.67 -6.04 17.48
C THR A 80 -3.39 -4.86 16.57
N SER A 81 -3.59 -3.64 17.08
CA SER A 81 -3.07 -2.46 16.40
C SER A 81 -1.55 -2.60 16.33
N LYS A 82 -1.02 -2.60 15.10
CA LYS A 82 0.42 -2.52 14.88
C LYS A 82 0.93 -1.22 15.50
N TYR A 83 2.20 -1.21 15.91
CA TYR A 83 2.83 0.00 16.41
C TYR A 83 2.77 1.12 15.37
N LEU A 84 2.51 2.34 15.84
CA LEU A 84 2.71 3.54 15.05
C LEU A 84 4.21 3.68 14.71
N SER A 85 4.50 4.35 13.60
CA SER A 85 5.88 4.54 13.12
C SER A 85 6.79 5.26 14.12
N ILE A 86 6.22 6.11 14.99
CA ILE A 86 6.95 6.86 16.03
C ILE A 86 7.22 6.02 17.29
N ASN A 87 6.62 4.84 17.43
CA ASN A 87 6.79 4.03 18.62
C ASN A 87 8.29 3.64 18.79
N PRO A 88 8.89 3.84 19.97
CA PRO A 88 10.31 3.55 20.18
C PRO A 88 10.71 2.11 19.86
N ARG A 89 9.82 1.15 20.15
CA ARG A 89 10.05 -0.28 19.87
C ARG A 89 10.00 -0.56 18.37
N GLN A 90 9.06 0.04 17.65
CA GLN A 90 8.98 -0.02 16.18
C GLN A 90 10.26 0.51 15.53
N VAL A 91 10.74 1.67 15.99
CA VAL A 91 11.97 2.31 15.48
C VAL A 91 13.18 1.43 15.78
N LYS A 92 13.35 1.01 17.03
CA LYS A 92 14.52 0.22 17.45
C LYS A 92 14.61 -1.13 16.74
N LEU A 93 13.49 -1.84 16.61
CA LEU A 93 13.47 -3.13 15.91
C LEU A 93 13.75 -2.95 14.41
N THR A 94 13.17 -1.91 13.81
CA THR A 94 13.44 -1.55 12.41
C THR A 94 14.92 -1.24 12.18
N GLU A 95 15.53 -0.45 13.06
CA GLU A 95 16.96 -0.13 12.94
C GLU A 95 17.84 -1.36 13.09
N SER A 96 17.52 -2.25 14.04
CA SER A 96 18.30 -3.48 14.27
C SER A 96 18.17 -4.46 13.10
N ILE A 97 16.98 -4.63 12.53
CA ILE A 97 16.79 -5.46 11.31
C ILE A 97 17.66 -4.92 10.16
N ILE A 98 17.77 -3.60 10.01
CA ILE A 98 18.54 -3.03 8.90
C ILE A 98 20.05 -3.09 9.19
N LYS A 99 20.49 -2.63 10.36
CA LYS A 99 21.91 -2.52 10.70
C LYS A 99 22.52 -3.88 11.03
N ASP A 100 21.92 -4.63 11.94
CA ASP A 100 22.53 -5.83 12.53
C ASP A 100 22.21 -7.09 11.70
N LEU A 101 21.00 -7.18 11.15
CA LEU A 101 20.62 -8.38 10.38
C LEU A 101 20.93 -8.27 8.89
N ILE A 102 20.60 -7.15 8.26
CA ILE A 102 20.78 -7.00 6.81
C ILE A 102 22.22 -6.61 6.47
N ILE A 103 22.72 -5.52 7.07
CA ILE A 103 24.03 -4.96 6.72
C ILE A 103 25.14 -5.82 7.31
N GLU A 104 25.16 -6.01 8.64
CA GLU A 104 26.27 -6.70 9.32
C GLU A 104 26.36 -8.18 8.93
N CYS A 105 25.23 -8.89 8.85
CA CYS A 105 25.23 -10.30 8.43
C CYS A 105 25.24 -10.49 6.89
N GLY A 106 25.20 -9.43 6.09
CA GLY A 106 25.24 -9.50 4.63
C GLY A 106 24.02 -10.22 4.00
N ILE A 107 22.85 -10.14 4.63
CA ILE A 107 21.65 -10.84 4.19
C ILE A 107 20.89 -10.00 3.15
N PRO A 108 20.31 -10.62 2.10
CA PRO A 108 19.58 -9.89 1.08
C PRO A 108 18.35 -9.16 1.64
N LEU A 109 18.09 -7.94 1.12
CA LEU A 109 16.92 -7.13 1.46
C LEU A 109 15.58 -7.84 1.21
N SER A 110 15.57 -8.88 0.36
CA SER A 110 14.37 -9.68 0.11
C SER A 110 13.92 -10.50 1.31
N LEU A 111 14.78 -10.72 2.31
CA LEU A 111 14.43 -11.47 3.52
C LEU A 111 13.15 -10.95 4.18
N VAL A 112 12.99 -9.63 4.29
CA VAL A 112 11.85 -9.02 5.01
C VAL A 112 10.49 -9.31 4.37
N GLU A 113 10.49 -9.74 3.11
CA GLU A 113 9.27 -10.08 2.38
C GLU A 113 9.00 -11.59 2.33
N GLN A 114 9.95 -12.41 2.78
CA GLN A 114 9.79 -13.86 2.85
C GLN A 114 8.77 -14.26 3.91
N ASN A 115 7.90 -15.22 3.60
CA ASN A 115 6.85 -15.67 4.51
C ASN A 115 7.43 -16.25 5.82
N GLY A 116 8.53 -16.99 5.76
CA GLY A 116 9.19 -17.51 6.97
C GLY A 116 9.64 -16.40 7.91
N PHE A 117 10.20 -15.32 7.37
CA PHE A 117 10.60 -14.16 8.18
C PHE A 117 9.39 -13.41 8.75
N LYS A 118 8.31 -13.24 7.96
CA LYS A 118 7.07 -12.63 8.43
C LYS A 118 6.48 -13.38 9.63
N ASN A 119 6.37 -14.70 9.51
CA ASN A 119 5.85 -15.56 10.57
C ASN A 119 6.77 -15.53 11.81
N PHE A 120 8.09 -15.54 11.61
CA PHE A 120 9.04 -15.38 12.70
C PHE A 120 8.83 -14.05 13.45
N MET A 121 8.66 -12.95 12.71
CA MET A 121 8.45 -11.64 13.30
C MET A 121 7.10 -11.50 14.00
N GLU A 122 6.07 -12.23 13.56
CA GLU A 122 4.80 -12.31 14.28
C GLU A 122 4.96 -12.98 15.66
N ILE A 123 5.88 -13.95 15.80
CA ILE A 123 6.20 -14.57 17.10
C ILE A 123 7.05 -13.64 17.95
N VAL A 124 8.07 -13.02 17.36
CA VAL A 124 9.00 -12.10 18.05
C VAL A 124 8.26 -10.87 18.59
N ASP A 125 7.44 -10.26 17.75
CA ASP A 125 6.67 -9.07 18.10
C ASP A 125 5.41 -8.94 17.22
N PRO A 126 4.25 -9.43 17.70
CA PRO A 126 2.99 -9.37 16.96
C PRO A 126 2.55 -7.94 16.63
N MET A 127 2.98 -6.95 17.41
CA MET A 127 2.62 -5.55 17.21
C MET A 127 3.56 -4.85 16.22
N TYR A 128 4.70 -5.44 15.88
CA TYR A 128 5.62 -4.85 14.91
C TYR A 128 5.03 -4.79 13.50
N SER A 129 5.13 -3.61 12.89
CA SER A 129 4.80 -3.41 11.48
C SER A 129 6.04 -3.64 10.62
N LEU A 130 6.01 -4.68 9.79
CA LEU A 130 7.13 -5.04 8.94
C LEU A 130 7.38 -3.99 7.85
N LEU A 131 8.66 -3.73 7.58
CA LEU A 131 9.04 -2.93 6.42
C LEU A 131 8.97 -3.76 5.14
N SER A 132 8.57 -3.09 4.05
CA SER A 132 8.81 -3.59 2.71
C SER A 132 10.26 -3.35 2.29
N ARG A 133 10.75 -4.16 1.35
CA ARG A 133 12.06 -3.96 0.71
C ARG A 133 12.16 -2.56 0.12
N ARG A 134 11.07 -2.10 -0.50
CA ARG A 134 10.98 -0.74 -1.08
C ARG A 134 11.23 0.35 -0.05
N GLN A 135 10.64 0.26 1.14
CA GLN A 135 10.86 1.25 2.20
C GLN A 135 12.31 1.23 2.68
N ILE A 136 12.91 0.05 2.81
CA ILE A 136 14.33 -0.06 3.17
C ILE A 136 15.20 0.62 2.12
N THR A 137 15.00 0.29 0.84
CA THR A 137 15.80 0.81 -0.27
C THR A 137 15.59 2.32 -0.51
N ARG A 138 14.36 2.81 -0.45
CA ARG A 138 14.05 4.21 -0.83
C ARG A 138 14.12 5.20 0.31
N ASP A 139 13.89 4.75 1.55
CA ASP A 139 13.72 5.66 2.68
C ASP A 139 14.80 5.49 3.74
N LYS A 140 15.21 4.24 4.03
CA LYS A 140 16.11 3.95 5.17
C LYS A 140 17.58 3.93 4.77
N LEU A 141 17.93 3.19 3.72
CA LEU A 141 19.32 3.09 3.25
C LEU A 141 19.91 4.44 2.82
N PRO A 142 19.19 5.33 2.10
CA PRO A 142 19.74 6.65 1.75
C PRO A 142 20.08 7.48 2.98
N LYS A 143 19.23 7.46 4.02
CA LYS A 143 19.51 8.17 5.28
C LYS A 143 20.73 7.60 6.01
N LEU A 144 20.89 6.28 6.02
CA LEU A 144 22.07 5.64 6.62
C LEU A 144 23.34 6.00 5.86
N HIS A 145 23.27 6.00 4.53
CA HIS A 145 24.35 6.42 3.65
C HIS A 145 24.75 7.87 3.89
N ASP A 146 23.80 8.80 3.92
CA ASP A 146 24.08 10.23 4.13
C ASP A 146 24.66 10.49 5.53
N ASN A 147 24.17 9.76 6.54
CA ASN A 147 24.75 9.79 7.88
C ASN A 147 26.18 9.25 7.89
N MET A 148 26.47 8.18 7.14
CA MET A 148 27.82 7.62 7.02
C MET A 148 28.76 8.60 6.31
N ILE A 149 28.33 9.20 5.20
CA ILE A 149 29.09 10.26 4.52
C ILE A 149 29.41 11.41 5.48
N THR A 150 28.41 11.86 6.25
CA THR A 150 28.60 12.95 7.21
C THR A 150 29.63 12.56 8.27
N LYS A 151 29.56 11.33 8.80
CA LYS A 151 30.55 10.82 9.75
C LYS A 151 31.95 10.75 9.14
N LEU A 152 32.08 10.26 7.91
CA LEU A 152 33.36 10.18 7.21
C LEU A 152 33.97 11.56 6.97
N LYS A 153 33.16 12.56 6.56
CA LYS A 153 33.65 13.94 6.40
C LYS A 153 34.19 14.52 7.72
N VAL A 154 33.46 14.32 8.81
CA VAL A 154 33.90 14.76 10.14
C VAL A 154 35.19 14.04 10.54
N LEU A 155 35.27 12.73 10.29
CA LEU A 155 36.46 11.93 10.59
C LEU A 155 37.67 12.42 9.79
N CYS A 156 37.55 12.60 8.48
CA CYS A 156 38.62 13.09 7.62
C CYS A 156 39.12 14.49 8.00
N ASN A 157 38.26 15.35 8.54
CA ASN A 157 38.66 16.68 8.99
C ASN A 157 39.43 16.66 10.33
N ASN A 158 39.32 15.58 11.10
CA ASN A 158 39.83 15.49 12.47
C ASN A 158 41.04 14.53 12.60
N VAL A 159 41.44 13.86 11.52
CA VAL A 159 42.60 12.97 11.50
C VAL A 159 43.77 13.63 10.78
N GLU A 160 44.98 13.43 11.28
CA GLU A 160 46.20 14.01 10.69
C GLU A 160 46.59 13.32 9.38
N HIS A 161 46.38 12.00 9.31
CA HIS A 161 46.76 11.19 8.17
C HIS A 161 45.63 10.23 7.78
N VAL A 162 45.43 10.10 6.48
CA VAL A 162 44.50 9.16 5.86
C VAL A 162 45.26 8.37 4.79
N SER A 163 45.09 7.06 4.79
CA SER A 163 45.50 6.19 3.69
C SER A 163 44.26 5.65 2.98
N VAL A 164 44.36 5.41 1.67
CA VAL A 164 43.24 4.90 0.86
C VAL A 164 43.73 3.71 0.06
N THR A 165 42.99 2.61 0.11
CA THR A 165 43.19 1.47 -0.79
C THR A 165 42.10 1.44 -1.84
N LEU A 166 42.51 1.21 -3.08
CA LEU A 166 41.60 1.05 -4.22
C LEU A 166 41.64 -0.41 -4.66
N ASP A 167 40.48 -1.07 -4.63
CA ASP A 167 40.28 -2.39 -5.19
C ASP A 167 39.53 -2.26 -6.52
N LEU A 168 40.08 -2.79 -7.61
CA LEU A 168 39.54 -2.66 -8.95
C LEU A 168 39.31 -4.06 -9.52
N TRP A 169 38.06 -4.37 -9.87
CA TRP A 169 37.71 -5.64 -10.46
C TRP A 169 36.65 -5.47 -11.55
N SER A 170 36.53 -6.46 -12.44
CA SER A 170 35.43 -6.53 -13.41
C SER A 170 34.66 -7.83 -13.24
N ASP A 171 33.34 -7.79 -13.43
CA ASP A 171 32.54 -9.01 -13.49
C ASP A 171 32.67 -9.73 -14.84
N ARG A 172 32.09 -10.93 -14.94
CA ARG A 172 32.05 -11.72 -16.19
C ARG A 172 31.26 -11.05 -17.32
N ARG A 173 30.53 -9.97 -17.03
CA ARG A 173 29.77 -9.17 -18.00
C ARG A 173 30.55 -7.90 -18.40
N LEU A 174 31.85 -7.84 -18.09
CA LEU A 174 32.74 -6.71 -18.36
C LEU A 174 32.30 -5.40 -17.68
N ARG A 175 31.60 -5.50 -16.55
CA ARG A 175 31.29 -4.33 -15.72
C ARG A 175 32.43 -4.12 -14.75
N SER A 176 33.04 -2.94 -14.79
CA SER A 176 34.10 -2.57 -13.86
C SER A 176 33.53 -1.99 -12.58
N TYR A 177 34.17 -2.33 -11.47
CA TYR A 177 33.85 -1.91 -10.12
C TYR A 177 35.11 -1.31 -9.49
N ILE A 178 34.88 -0.34 -8.61
CA ILE A 178 35.91 0.26 -7.77
C ILE A 178 35.44 0.19 -6.32
N GLY A 179 36.19 -0.52 -5.50
CA GLY A 179 36.12 -0.48 -4.05
C GLY A 179 37.12 0.55 -3.55
N ILE A 180 36.67 1.42 -2.66
CA ILE A 180 37.53 2.39 -2.00
C ILE A 180 37.39 2.12 -0.51
N THR A 181 38.51 1.88 0.17
CA THR A 181 38.54 1.73 1.63
C THR A 181 39.47 2.77 2.21
N LEU A 182 38.98 3.46 3.23
CA LEU A 182 39.70 4.52 3.91
C LEU A 182 40.29 3.97 5.21
N HIS A 183 41.57 4.22 5.44
CA HIS A 183 42.29 3.79 6.63
C HIS A 183 42.78 4.99 7.44
N THR A 184 42.54 4.96 8.75
CA THR A 184 43.08 5.93 9.70
C THR A 184 43.75 5.24 10.87
N PHE A 185 44.72 5.91 11.48
CA PHE A 185 45.37 5.46 12.70
C PHE A 185 45.03 6.41 13.84
N VAL A 186 44.26 5.94 14.81
CA VAL A 186 43.73 6.74 15.93
C VAL A 186 43.93 5.96 17.21
N ASP A 187 44.51 6.58 18.23
CA ASP A 187 44.75 5.99 19.55
C ASP A 187 45.54 4.66 19.52
N GLY A 188 46.46 4.50 18.57
CA GLY A 188 47.25 3.28 18.43
C GLY A 188 46.56 2.15 17.64
N GLU A 189 45.35 2.39 17.13
CA GLU A 189 44.57 1.40 16.38
C GLU A 189 44.38 1.80 14.92
N LEU A 190 44.54 0.83 14.02
CA LEU A 190 44.17 0.97 12.61
C LEU A 190 42.66 0.76 12.46
N ARG A 191 41.97 1.74 11.89
CA ARG A 191 40.53 1.69 11.59
C ARG A 191 40.31 1.80 10.10
N SER A 192 39.37 1.02 9.58
CA SER A 192 39.02 0.98 8.16
C SER A 192 37.55 1.30 7.96
N TYR A 193 37.23 2.10 6.96
CA TYR A 193 35.88 2.57 6.65
C TYR A 193 35.54 2.44 5.16
#